data_AF-A0AA42UPB1-F1
#
_entry.id   AF-A0AA42UPB1-F1
#
_cell.length_a   1.000
_cell.length_b   1.000
_cell.length_c   1.000
_cell.angle_alpha   90.00
_cell.angle_beta   90.00
_cell.angle_gamma   90.00
#
_symmetry.space_group_name_H-M   'P 1'
#
loop_
_entity.id
_entity.type
_entity.pdbx_description
1 polymer ?
#
loop_
_entity_poly.entity_id
_entity_poly.type
_entity_poly.pdbx_seq_one_letter_code
_entity_poly.pdbx_strand_id
1 'polypeptide(L)'
;AEPLQAPVPYRNYVAQARLGVSQAEHEAFFREQLGDIDEPTLPFGLGDVQVDGLGIEEAHLWLDEALASGLRQQARQRGISVASLFHLAYARLLAAASGRDSVVFGTVLLGRLEGGEGADQALGMFINTLPLRLDLAGLDLHDAVRQTQQRLSALLAHEHASLALAQRCSGVPAPAPLFSAMLNYRHGSQADDDRRLALQGIETLDSTERSNYPLSLSVDDMGEGFRLVAMTPASIGAQRVCAQMRRVLEAMAEALAQQPRQALLQLPVLSVDERDQLLYDFNRTAQPHDLTRTLQGLFEAQVLRTPEAIALSTELGELSYEQLNAQANRLAHHLIALGVRPDDRVVICVERGLPLVVGLLAILKAGGAYVPLDPDYPAERIGHMLADSQPRALLVQQSTRMLVGEAAVPQVDLDQPDWTRQPSYNPQVPGLTAANLAYVIYTSGSTGLPKGVMVEHRNVVNLVHWSAGLFPSEGTVLHKTPVSFDASVWELFWPLCSGLRLVLARPDGQRDPQYLAELIERQQVGVVQFVPALLQQFLEHESSVACASLSDIV
;
A
#
# COMPACT_ATOMS: atom_id res chain seq x y z
N ALA A 1 -11.09 46.09 -49.53
CA ALA A 1 -10.68 44.75 -49.11
C ALA A 1 -9.44 44.40 -49.92
N GLU A 2 -8.28 44.32 -49.27
CA GLU A 2 -7.12 43.67 -49.90
C GLU A 2 -7.49 42.21 -50.20
N PRO A 3 -7.01 41.63 -51.32
CA PRO A 3 -7.26 40.23 -51.62
C PRO A 3 -6.63 39.37 -50.51
N LEU A 4 -7.44 38.48 -49.93
CA LEU A 4 -6.96 37.43 -49.02
C LEU A 4 -5.84 36.66 -49.71
N GLN A 5 -4.66 36.59 -49.09
CA GLN A 5 -3.56 35.77 -49.59
C GLN A 5 -4.02 34.32 -49.73
N ALA A 6 -3.60 33.66 -50.82
CA ALA A 6 -3.93 32.26 -51.03
C ALA A 6 -3.24 31.39 -49.97
N PRO A 7 -3.96 30.48 -49.28
CA PRO A 7 -3.36 29.65 -48.24
C PRO A 7 -2.29 28.72 -48.82
N VAL A 8 -1.21 28.55 -48.06
CA VAL A 8 -0.08 27.69 -48.48
C VAL A 8 -0.53 26.22 -48.53
N PRO A 9 -0.24 25.47 -49.62
CA PRO A 9 -0.63 24.06 -49.72
C PRO A 9 0.07 23.17 -48.68
N TYR A 10 -0.70 22.34 -47.97
CA TYR A 10 -0.18 21.40 -46.95
C TYR A 10 0.90 20.43 -47.47
N ARG A 11 0.88 20.08 -48.77
CA ARG A 11 1.92 19.25 -49.40
C ARG A 11 3.33 19.82 -49.25
N ASN A 12 3.48 21.14 -49.09
CA ASN A 12 4.77 21.79 -48.90
C ASN A 12 5.35 21.42 -47.52
N TYR A 13 4.51 21.43 -46.48
CA TYR A 13 4.88 20.96 -45.15
C TYR A 13 5.24 19.46 -45.17
N VAL A 14 4.44 18.63 -45.86
CA VAL A 14 4.76 17.19 -46.01
C VAL A 14 6.10 16.99 -46.70
N ALA A 15 6.40 17.77 -47.75
CA ALA A 15 7.69 17.70 -48.43
C ALA A 15 8.84 18.12 -47.51
N GLN A 16 8.67 19.20 -46.73
CA GLN A 16 9.66 19.65 -45.76
C GLN A 16 9.91 18.61 -44.66
N ALA A 17 8.86 18.03 -44.08
CA ALA A 17 8.97 16.96 -43.10
C ALA A 17 9.68 15.71 -43.66
N ARG A 18 9.55 15.44 -44.96
CA ARG A 18 10.21 14.31 -45.65
C ARG A 18 11.65 14.61 -46.09
N LEU A 19 11.97 15.88 -46.36
CA LEU A 19 13.27 16.34 -46.82
C LEU A 19 14.16 16.90 -45.70
N GLY A 20 13.61 17.03 -44.49
CA GLY A 20 14.34 17.44 -43.29
C GLY A 20 15.26 16.36 -42.76
N VAL A 21 15.31 16.19 -41.44
CA VAL A 21 16.16 15.20 -40.77
C VAL A 21 15.85 13.78 -41.26
N SER A 22 16.88 12.98 -41.51
CA SER A 22 16.69 11.62 -42.01
C SER A 22 16.12 10.68 -40.95
N GLN A 23 15.46 9.61 -41.38
CA GLN A 23 14.94 8.59 -40.46
C GLN A 23 16.04 8.00 -39.56
N ALA A 24 17.25 7.78 -40.10
CA ALA A 24 18.38 7.23 -39.34
C ALA A 24 18.86 8.18 -38.24
N GLU A 25 18.84 9.49 -38.48
CA GLU A 25 19.16 10.51 -37.47
C GLU A 25 18.10 10.58 -36.37
N HIS A 26 16.81 10.50 -36.73
CA HIS A 26 15.74 10.37 -35.74
C HIS A 26 15.92 9.11 -34.87
N GLU A 27 16.20 7.96 -35.49
CA GLU A 27 16.42 6.71 -34.76
C GLU A 27 17.64 6.78 -33.84
N ALA A 28 18.74 7.38 -34.30
CA ALA A 28 19.94 7.56 -33.47
C ALA A 28 19.64 8.41 -32.24
N PHE A 29 18.97 9.55 -32.42
CA PHE A 29 18.55 10.43 -31.33
C PHE A 29 17.62 9.72 -30.33
N PHE A 30 16.55 9.08 -30.79
CA PHE A 30 15.62 8.41 -29.87
C PHE A 30 16.22 7.17 -29.21
N ARG A 31 17.14 6.46 -29.87
CA ARG A 31 17.85 5.33 -29.26
C ARG A 31 18.80 5.78 -28.17
N GLU A 32 19.46 6.94 -28.33
CA GLU A 32 20.24 7.57 -27.26
C GLU A 32 19.36 8.00 -26.08
N GLN A 33 18.18 8.56 -26.36
CA GLN A 33 17.29 9.06 -25.30
C GLN A 33 16.50 7.96 -24.58
N LEU A 34 16.16 6.85 -25.25
CA LEU A 34 15.17 5.88 -24.75
C LEU A 34 15.69 4.44 -24.69
N GLY A 35 16.88 4.14 -25.23
CA GLY A 35 17.33 2.75 -25.42
C GLY A 35 17.52 1.94 -24.14
N ASP A 36 17.78 2.62 -23.02
CA ASP A 36 17.88 2.08 -21.66
C ASP A 36 16.56 2.17 -20.87
N ILE A 37 15.46 2.65 -21.47
CA ILE A 37 14.12 2.60 -20.87
C ILE A 37 13.48 1.26 -21.25
N ASP A 38 13.47 0.33 -20.31
CA ASP A 38 12.92 -1.03 -20.45
C ASP A 38 11.52 -1.19 -19.85
N GLU A 39 11.06 -0.21 -19.06
CA GLU A 39 9.75 -0.21 -18.43
C GLU A 39 8.99 1.10 -18.72
N PRO A 40 7.65 1.03 -18.85
CA PRO A 40 6.84 2.19 -19.18
C PRO A 40 6.64 3.15 -18.02
N THR A 41 6.39 4.43 -18.33
CA THR A 41 5.94 5.40 -17.32
C THR A 41 4.42 5.41 -17.25
N LEU A 42 3.88 4.76 -16.21
CA LEU A 42 2.44 4.57 -15.99
C LEU A 42 2.00 5.24 -14.67
N PRO A 43 1.78 6.57 -14.64
CA PRO A 43 1.30 7.24 -13.43
C PRO A 43 -0.03 6.63 -12.97
N PHE A 44 -0.16 6.44 -11.65
CA PHE A 44 -1.30 5.80 -11.01
C PHE A 44 -1.59 4.36 -11.51
N GLY A 45 -0.61 3.70 -12.14
CA GLY A 45 -0.78 2.36 -12.70
C GLY A 45 -1.65 2.32 -13.97
N LEU A 46 -1.91 3.46 -14.60
CA LEU A 46 -2.75 3.57 -15.79
C LEU A 46 -2.01 3.00 -17.02
N GLY A 47 -2.14 1.68 -17.25
CA GLY A 47 -1.52 0.98 -18.38
C GLY A 47 -2.38 0.90 -19.64
N ASP A 48 -3.69 1.12 -19.53
CA ASP A 48 -4.61 1.05 -20.66
C ASP A 48 -4.70 2.41 -21.37
N VAL A 49 -4.20 2.44 -22.61
CA VAL A 49 -4.16 3.63 -23.49
C VAL A 49 -5.23 3.52 -24.60
N GLN A 50 -6.15 2.55 -24.48
CA GLN A 50 -7.30 2.37 -25.37
C GLN A 50 -8.62 2.50 -24.60
N VAL A 51 -8.69 3.47 -23.68
CA VAL A 51 -9.93 3.73 -22.94
C VAL A 51 -10.99 4.29 -23.91
N ASP A 52 -12.19 3.70 -23.94
CA ASP A 52 -13.36 4.13 -24.74
C ASP A 52 -13.90 5.54 -24.37
N GLY A 53 -13.12 6.36 -23.65
CA GLY A 53 -13.47 7.71 -23.21
C GLY A 53 -14.60 7.79 -22.18
N LEU A 54 -15.18 6.65 -21.78
CA LEU A 54 -16.19 6.57 -20.73
C LEU A 54 -15.52 6.74 -19.35
N GLY A 55 -16.00 7.70 -18.55
CA GLY A 55 -15.50 7.93 -17.19
C GLY A 55 -14.25 8.80 -17.08
N ILE A 56 -13.91 9.57 -18.12
CA ILE A 56 -12.91 10.64 -18.03
C ILE A 56 -13.56 11.89 -17.42
N GLU A 57 -12.94 12.41 -16.37
CA GLU A 57 -13.25 13.72 -15.79
C GLU A 57 -12.32 14.78 -16.38
N GLU A 58 -12.84 15.99 -16.50
CA GLU A 58 -12.11 17.18 -16.89
C GLU A 58 -12.18 18.23 -15.79
N ALA A 59 -11.06 18.88 -15.48
CA ALA A 59 -11.03 19.98 -14.52
C ALA A 59 -10.13 21.11 -15.00
N HIS A 60 -10.59 22.34 -14.77
CA HIS A 60 -9.89 23.56 -15.15
C HIS A 60 -9.42 24.27 -13.89
N LEU A 61 -8.17 24.75 -13.90
CA LEU A 61 -7.61 25.52 -12.80
C LEU A 61 -6.81 26.70 -13.33
N TRP A 62 -7.24 27.91 -13.03
CA TRP A 62 -6.43 29.10 -13.24
C TRP A 62 -5.34 29.18 -12.19
N LEU A 63 -4.12 29.50 -12.61
CA LEU A 63 -3.02 29.81 -11.70
C LEU A 63 -3.13 31.27 -11.25
N ASP A 64 -2.87 31.52 -9.97
CA ASP A 64 -2.87 32.87 -9.42
C ASP A 64 -1.83 33.76 -10.13
N GLU A 65 -2.15 35.04 -10.28
CA GLU A 65 -1.32 36.02 -10.99
C GLU A 65 0.12 36.08 -10.43
N ALA A 66 0.26 36.03 -9.11
CA ALA A 66 1.57 36.02 -8.45
C ALA A 66 2.42 34.80 -8.83
N LEU A 67 1.80 33.62 -8.93
CA LEU A 67 2.48 32.40 -9.35
C LEU A 67 2.87 32.47 -10.84
N ALA A 68 1.95 32.91 -11.70
CA ALA A 68 2.20 33.06 -13.13
C ALA A 68 3.36 34.03 -13.40
N SER A 69 3.35 35.20 -12.75
CA SER A 69 4.42 36.20 -12.82
C SER A 69 5.74 35.66 -12.28
N GLY A 70 5.71 34.97 -11.13
CA GLY A 70 6.87 34.32 -10.54
C GLY A 70 7.52 33.31 -11.47
N LEU A 71 6.75 32.40 -12.08
CA LEU A 71 7.25 31.42 -13.06
C LEU A 71 7.90 32.10 -14.26
N ARG A 72 7.27 33.13 -14.83
CA ARG A 72 7.86 33.91 -15.95
C ARG A 72 9.15 34.62 -15.55
N GLN A 73 9.20 35.18 -14.35
CA GLN A 73 10.40 35.83 -13.83
C GLN A 73 11.54 34.82 -13.68
N GLN A 74 11.29 33.66 -13.09
CA GLN A 74 12.29 32.61 -12.93
C GLN A 74 12.81 32.10 -14.28
N ALA A 75 11.93 31.94 -15.27
CA ALA A 75 12.29 31.56 -16.63
C ALA A 75 13.18 32.62 -17.31
N ARG A 76 12.79 33.91 -17.25
CA ARG A 76 13.56 35.02 -17.82
C ARG A 76 14.95 35.15 -17.20
N GLN A 77 15.07 35.07 -15.87
CA GLN A 77 16.35 35.19 -15.16
C GLN A 77 17.34 34.09 -15.55
N ARG A 78 16.85 32.93 -15.99
CA ARG A 78 17.68 31.77 -16.39
C ARG A 78 17.86 31.63 -17.89
N GLY A 79 17.22 32.48 -18.69
CA GLY A 79 17.29 32.41 -20.15
C GLY A 79 16.65 31.15 -20.73
N ILE A 80 15.57 30.67 -20.12
CA ILE A 80 14.83 29.47 -20.55
C ILE A 80 13.38 29.81 -20.92
N SER A 81 12.70 28.89 -21.60
CA SER A 81 11.26 28.97 -21.79
C SER A 81 10.51 28.65 -20.48
N VAL A 82 9.39 29.33 -20.25
CA VAL A 82 8.50 28.99 -19.13
C VAL A 82 7.86 27.61 -19.34
N ALA A 83 7.70 27.17 -20.60
CA ALA A 83 7.26 25.81 -20.92
C ALA A 83 8.18 24.75 -20.29
N SER A 84 9.50 24.96 -20.25
CA SER A 84 10.43 24.06 -19.56
C SER A 84 10.13 23.88 -18.07
N LEU A 85 9.63 24.91 -17.40
CA LEU A 85 9.22 24.81 -16.00
C LEU A 85 7.98 23.91 -15.85
N PHE A 86 6.99 24.06 -16.73
CA PHE A 86 5.81 23.19 -16.75
C PHE A 86 6.16 21.73 -17.08
N HIS A 87 7.06 21.48 -18.03
CA HIS A 87 7.52 20.13 -18.34
C HIS A 87 8.24 19.47 -17.16
N LEU A 88 9.11 20.23 -16.47
CA LEU A 88 9.80 19.72 -15.29
C LEU A 88 8.82 19.48 -14.12
N ALA A 89 7.87 20.39 -13.91
CA ALA A 89 6.86 20.24 -12.87
C ALA A 89 5.96 19.01 -13.13
N TYR A 90 5.58 18.80 -14.38
CA TYR A 90 4.81 17.63 -14.78
C TYR A 90 5.62 16.34 -14.58
N ALA A 91 6.89 16.32 -14.98
CA ALA A 91 7.77 15.19 -14.74
C ALA A 91 7.93 14.87 -13.24
N ARG A 92 8.06 15.90 -12.39
CA ARG A 92 8.09 15.74 -10.94
C ARG A 92 6.79 15.12 -10.40
N LEU A 93 5.63 15.54 -10.91
CA LEU A 93 4.33 14.95 -10.57
C LEU A 93 4.28 13.48 -11.01
N LEU A 94 4.66 13.18 -12.25
CA LEU A 94 4.67 11.82 -12.79
C LEU A 94 5.61 10.89 -12.02
N ALA A 95 6.75 11.40 -11.57
CA ALA A 95 7.69 10.63 -10.75
C ALA A 95 7.05 10.17 -9.42
N ALA A 96 6.31 11.08 -8.75
CA ALA A 96 5.54 10.71 -7.56
C ALA A 96 4.39 9.73 -7.88
N ALA A 97 3.70 9.92 -9.00
CA ALA A 97 2.54 9.10 -9.37
C ALA A 97 2.91 7.71 -9.91
N SER A 98 4.13 7.52 -10.41
CA SER A 98 4.62 6.26 -10.98
C SER A 98 5.66 5.54 -10.11
N GLY A 99 6.22 6.22 -9.10
CA GLY A 99 7.31 5.70 -8.29
C GLY A 99 8.64 5.59 -9.03
N ARG A 100 8.80 6.31 -10.16
CA ARG A 100 10.01 6.29 -10.99
C ARG A 100 10.73 7.63 -10.95
N ASP A 101 12.05 7.60 -10.87
CA ASP A 101 12.86 8.82 -10.94
C ASP A 101 13.23 9.21 -12.37
N SER A 102 13.14 8.29 -13.33
CA SER A 102 13.24 8.57 -14.75
C SER A 102 11.88 8.38 -15.39
N VAL A 103 11.33 9.46 -15.93
CA VAL A 103 9.97 9.48 -16.49
C VAL A 103 9.99 9.82 -17.96
N VAL A 104 9.14 9.14 -18.72
CA VAL A 104 8.87 9.42 -20.13
C VAL A 104 7.40 9.80 -20.27
N PHE A 105 7.11 10.89 -20.96
CA PHE A 105 5.73 11.30 -21.26
C PHE A 105 5.66 11.95 -22.64
N GLY A 106 4.48 11.95 -23.24
CA GLY A 106 4.27 12.61 -24.52
C GLY A 106 4.22 14.12 -24.34
N THR A 107 5.01 14.84 -25.13
CA THR A 107 4.84 16.30 -25.29
C THR A 107 4.30 16.60 -26.67
N VAL A 108 3.33 17.51 -26.73
CA VAL A 108 2.74 17.97 -27.99
C VAL A 108 3.59 19.09 -28.59
N LEU A 109 3.99 18.92 -29.85
CA LEU A 109 4.70 19.91 -30.66
C LEU A 109 3.76 20.41 -31.76
N LEU A 110 3.75 21.73 -31.99
CA LEU A 110 2.81 22.38 -32.91
C LEU A 110 3.21 22.23 -34.39
N GLY A 111 4.48 21.92 -34.71
CA GLY A 111 4.98 21.70 -36.08
C GLY A 111 4.85 22.89 -37.04
N ARG A 112 4.50 24.08 -36.53
CA ARG A 112 4.21 25.29 -37.33
C ARG A 112 5.33 26.31 -37.35
N LEU A 113 6.34 26.17 -36.49
CA LEU A 113 7.45 27.13 -36.37
C LEU A 113 8.40 27.04 -37.57
N GLU A 114 8.53 25.87 -38.20
CA GLU A 114 9.45 25.67 -39.34
C GLU A 114 8.76 25.68 -40.71
N GLY A 115 7.43 25.75 -40.81
CA GLY A 115 6.68 25.52 -42.07
C GLY A 115 6.86 26.56 -43.21
N GLY A 116 7.73 27.55 -43.05
CA GLY A 116 7.95 28.64 -44.02
C GLY A 116 6.93 29.79 -43.92
N GLU A 117 7.11 30.84 -44.73
CA GLU A 117 6.16 31.96 -44.83
C GLU A 117 4.75 31.45 -45.19
N GLY A 118 3.76 31.75 -44.34
CA GLY A 118 2.35 31.39 -44.54
C GLY A 118 1.92 30.02 -43.99
N ALA A 119 2.78 29.31 -43.25
CA ALA A 119 2.42 28.05 -42.57
C ALA A 119 1.40 28.22 -41.44
N ASP A 120 1.36 29.40 -40.83
CA ASP A 120 0.34 29.84 -39.88
C ASP A 120 -1.07 29.85 -40.50
N GLN A 121 -1.16 30.11 -41.81
CA GLN A 121 -2.39 30.19 -42.60
C GLN A 121 -2.72 28.89 -43.37
N ALA A 122 -1.86 27.87 -43.28
CA ALA A 122 -2.07 26.59 -43.95
C ALA A 122 -3.06 25.69 -43.19
N LEU A 123 -3.96 25.05 -43.92
CA LEU A 123 -4.90 24.05 -43.40
C LEU A 123 -4.28 22.66 -43.49
N GLY A 124 -4.07 21.98 -42.36
CA GLY A 124 -3.51 20.63 -42.29
C GLY A 124 -3.15 20.19 -40.86
N MET A 125 -2.66 18.96 -40.71
CA MET A 125 -2.32 18.35 -39.42
C MET A 125 -0.84 18.55 -39.07
N PHE A 126 -0.54 19.66 -38.37
CA PHE A 126 0.83 20.00 -37.98
C PHE A 126 1.23 19.47 -36.59
N ILE A 127 0.24 19.10 -35.77
CA ILE A 127 0.47 18.63 -34.40
C ILE A 127 1.16 17.27 -34.43
N ASN A 128 2.24 17.14 -33.67
CA ASN A 128 2.93 15.88 -33.44
C ASN A 128 3.14 15.64 -31.95
N THR A 129 3.19 14.38 -31.52
CA THR A 129 3.49 14.01 -30.13
C THR A 129 4.78 13.21 -30.12
N LEU A 130 5.75 13.65 -29.31
CA LEU A 130 7.02 12.96 -29.16
C LEU A 130 7.29 12.63 -27.69
N PRO A 131 7.99 11.52 -27.39
CA PRO A 131 8.38 11.19 -26.03
C PRO A 131 9.45 12.17 -25.54
N LEU A 132 9.19 12.77 -24.38
CA LEU A 132 10.20 13.49 -23.61
C LEU A 132 10.56 12.64 -22.39
N ARG A 133 11.83 12.26 -22.30
CA ARG A 133 12.42 11.67 -21.09
C ARG A 133 13.04 12.74 -20.23
N LEU A 134 12.77 12.71 -18.92
CA LEU A 134 13.50 13.48 -17.92
C LEU A 134 13.96 12.56 -16.79
N ASP A 135 15.27 12.54 -16.53
CA ASP A 135 15.90 11.83 -15.41
C ASP A 135 16.01 12.79 -14.23
N LEU A 136 15.33 12.50 -13.12
CA LEU A 136 15.18 13.42 -11.99
C LEU A 136 16.10 13.08 -10.81
N ALA A 137 16.53 11.82 -10.69
CA ALA A 137 17.38 11.35 -9.60
C ALA A 137 18.71 12.11 -9.55
N GLY A 138 19.09 12.53 -8.33
CA GLY A 138 20.38 13.19 -8.08
C GLY A 138 20.51 14.61 -8.63
N LEU A 139 19.49 15.15 -9.31
CA LEU A 139 19.52 16.51 -9.81
C LEU A 139 19.06 17.53 -8.76
N ASP A 140 19.78 18.63 -8.70
CA ASP A 140 19.26 19.85 -8.09
C ASP A 140 18.34 20.59 -9.06
N LEU A 141 17.55 21.52 -8.51
CA LEU A 141 16.52 22.20 -9.28
C LEU A 141 17.09 23.07 -10.41
N HIS A 142 18.24 23.70 -10.20
CA HIS A 142 18.91 24.53 -11.20
C HIS A 142 19.35 23.72 -12.41
N ASP A 143 20.01 22.59 -12.18
CA ASP A 143 20.49 21.71 -13.25
C ASP A 143 19.32 21.02 -13.96
N ALA A 144 18.30 20.58 -13.22
CA ALA A 144 17.12 19.95 -13.81
C ALA A 144 16.37 20.87 -14.78
N VAL A 145 16.21 22.15 -14.41
CA VAL A 145 15.56 23.14 -15.29
C VAL A 145 16.36 23.37 -16.57
N ARG A 146 17.69 23.46 -16.47
CA ARG A 146 18.59 23.61 -17.63
C ARG A 146 18.53 22.38 -18.54
N GLN A 147 18.60 21.18 -17.96
CA GLN A 147 18.53 19.93 -18.72
C GLN A 147 17.17 19.78 -19.42
N THR A 148 16.08 20.18 -18.76
CA THR A 148 14.75 20.17 -19.37
C THR A 148 14.68 21.07 -20.59
N GLN A 149 15.20 22.30 -20.49
CA GLN A 149 15.28 23.21 -21.64
C GLN A 149 16.13 22.62 -22.78
N GLN A 150 17.28 22.04 -22.47
CA GLN A 150 18.16 21.42 -23.47
C GLN A 150 17.47 20.26 -24.20
N ARG A 151 16.79 19.38 -23.45
CA ARG A 151 16.07 18.23 -24.04
C ARG A 151 14.89 18.67 -24.89
N LEU A 152 14.11 19.66 -24.44
CA LEU A 152 13.03 20.23 -25.24
C LEU A 152 13.56 20.88 -26.54
N SER A 153 14.64 21.65 -26.45
CA SER A 153 15.28 22.25 -27.63
C SER A 153 15.83 21.21 -28.61
N ALA A 154 16.46 20.14 -28.10
CA ALA A 154 16.93 19.05 -28.95
C ALA A 154 15.78 18.28 -29.61
N LEU A 155 14.66 18.11 -28.89
CA LEU A 155 13.47 17.43 -29.41
C LEU A 155 12.83 18.20 -30.58
N LEU A 156 12.89 19.54 -30.58
CA LEU A 156 12.37 20.38 -31.68
C LEU A 156 13.07 20.09 -33.01
N ALA A 157 14.39 19.81 -33.02
CA ALA A 157 15.11 19.43 -34.23
C ALA A 157 14.58 18.12 -34.85
N HIS A 158 13.84 17.33 -34.07
CA HIS A 158 13.22 16.08 -34.48
C HIS A 158 11.69 16.16 -34.52
N GLU A 159 11.09 17.36 -34.58
CA GLU A 159 9.63 17.56 -34.46
C GLU A 159 8.79 16.83 -35.51
N HIS A 160 9.39 16.42 -36.63
CA HIS A 160 8.74 15.66 -37.71
C HIS A 160 8.83 14.12 -37.56
N ALA A 161 9.54 13.60 -36.55
CA ALA A 161 9.67 12.17 -36.32
C ALA A 161 8.32 11.51 -35.99
N SER A 162 8.11 10.24 -36.36
CA SER A 162 6.90 9.54 -35.93
C SER A 162 7.04 9.02 -34.50
N LEU A 163 5.99 9.16 -33.69
CA LEU A 163 5.94 8.58 -32.35
C LEU A 163 6.24 7.07 -32.36
N ALA A 164 5.70 6.35 -33.34
CA ALA A 164 5.94 4.92 -33.49
C ALA A 164 7.42 4.58 -33.72
N LEU A 165 8.18 5.44 -34.43
CA LEU A 165 9.62 5.28 -34.58
C LEU A 165 10.33 5.50 -33.25
N ALA A 166 9.99 6.57 -32.53
CA ALA A 166 10.58 6.88 -31.24
C ALA A 166 10.32 5.77 -30.21
N GLN A 167 9.08 5.25 -30.14
CA GLN A 167 8.71 4.15 -29.25
C GLN A 167 9.50 2.87 -29.53
N ARG A 168 9.72 2.51 -30.80
CA ARG A 168 10.54 1.35 -31.19
C ARG A 168 12.01 1.48 -30.82
N CYS A 169 12.48 2.68 -30.49
CA CYS A 169 13.85 2.89 -30.05
C CYS A 169 14.02 2.64 -28.54
N SER A 170 12.94 2.41 -27.79
CA SER A 170 12.99 2.04 -26.38
C SER A 170 13.19 0.53 -26.16
N GLY A 171 13.60 0.15 -24.95
CA GLY A 171 13.68 -1.24 -24.50
C GLY A 171 12.34 -1.83 -24.04
N VAL A 172 11.26 -1.03 -24.01
CA VAL A 172 9.94 -1.47 -23.53
C VAL A 172 9.37 -2.57 -24.44
N PRO A 173 8.99 -3.74 -23.89
CA PRO A 173 8.48 -4.85 -24.70
C PRO A 173 7.07 -4.55 -25.21
N ALA A 174 6.85 -4.79 -26.51
CA ALA A 174 5.50 -4.78 -27.08
C ALA A 174 4.61 -5.85 -26.42
N PRO A 175 3.30 -5.59 -26.20
CA PRO A 175 2.52 -4.45 -26.67
C PRO A 175 2.42 -3.28 -25.68
N ALA A 176 3.25 -3.22 -24.62
CA ALA A 176 3.14 -2.17 -23.61
C ALA A 176 3.45 -0.78 -24.20
N PRO A 177 2.69 0.28 -23.82
CA PRO A 177 2.97 1.63 -24.27
C PRO A 177 4.19 2.20 -23.54
N LEU A 178 5.04 2.99 -24.21
CA LEU A 178 6.19 3.64 -23.56
C LEU A 178 5.77 4.59 -22.41
N PHE A 179 4.62 5.25 -22.57
CA PHE A 179 4.03 6.16 -21.59
C PHE A 179 2.51 6.19 -21.76
N SER A 180 1.79 6.53 -20.69
CA SER A 180 0.33 6.73 -20.70
C SER A 180 -0.10 8.16 -20.34
N ALA A 181 0.86 9.08 -20.28
CA ALA A 181 0.67 10.45 -19.84
C ALA A 181 1.16 11.47 -20.86
N MET A 182 0.45 12.60 -20.98
CA MET A 182 0.78 13.67 -21.90
C MET A 182 0.72 15.06 -21.29
N LEU A 183 1.64 15.92 -21.73
CA LEU A 183 1.62 17.36 -21.50
C LEU A 183 1.44 18.11 -22.82
N ASN A 184 0.46 19.00 -22.88
CA ASN A 184 0.23 19.88 -24.03
C ASN A 184 0.38 21.35 -23.60
N TYR A 185 1.50 21.98 -23.96
CA TYR A 185 1.70 23.41 -23.71
C TYR A 185 1.28 24.21 -24.93
N ARG A 186 0.20 24.99 -24.83
CA ARG A 186 -0.33 25.81 -25.93
C ARG A 186 -0.35 27.29 -25.57
N HIS A 187 0.07 28.12 -26.53
CA HIS A 187 -0.07 29.57 -26.43
C HIS A 187 -1.47 29.94 -26.92
N GLY A 188 -2.31 30.43 -26.00
CA GLY A 188 -3.58 31.04 -26.33
C GLY A 188 -3.37 32.49 -26.77
N SER A 189 -3.88 32.85 -27.94
CA SER A 189 -3.95 34.25 -28.35
C SER A 189 -5.22 34.89 -27.77
N GLN A 190 -5.12 36.12 -27.26
CA GLN A 190 -6.25 37.02 -26.98
C GLN A 190 -7.19 37.23 -28.20
N ALA A 191 -6.79 36.78 -29.40
CA ALA A 191 -7.62 36.78 -30.62
C ALA A 191 -8.92 35.94 -30.51
N ASP A 192 -9.13 35.24 -29.40
CA ASP A 192 -10.42 34.60 -29.09
C ASP A 192 -11.52 35.62 -28.76
N ASP A 193 -11.21 36.80 -28.22
CA ASP A 193 -12.22 37.83 -27.96
C ASP A 193 -12.63 38.53 -29.26
N ASP A 194 -11.70 38.81 -30.16
CA ASP A 194 -12.00 39.32 -31.52
C ASP A 194 -12.73 38.28 -32.38
N ARG A 195 -12.41 36.98 -32.22
CA ARG A 195 -13.18 35.88 -32.84
C ARG A 195 -14.57 35.74 -32.24
N ARG A 196 -14.76 35.89 -30.93
CA ARG A 196 -16.09 35.93 -30.30
C ARG A 196 -16.91 37.13 -30.77
N LEU A 197 -16.27 38.28 -31.00
CA LEU A 197 -16.87 39.45 -31.64
C LEU A 197 -17.25 39.15 -33.11
N ALA A 198 -16.42 38.43 -33.86
CA ALA A 198 -16.70 38.00 -35.24
C ALA A 198 -17.76 36.88 -35.34
N LEU A 199 -17.98 36.14 -34.26
CA LEU A 199 -18.96 35.06 -34.12
C LEU A 199 -20.22 35.52 -33.36
N GLN A 200 -20.47 36.83 -33.24
CA GLN A 200 -21.70 37.34 -32.62
C GLN A 200 -22.95 36.70 -33.25
N GLY A 201 -23.74 36.01 -32.42
CA GLY A 201 -24.91 35.23 -32.85
C GLY A 201 -24.67 33.73 -33.04
N ILE A 202 -23.43 33.25 -32.83
CA ILE A 202 -23.07 31.82 -32.82
C ILE A 202 -22.70 31.44 -31.38
N GLU A 203 -23.42 30.44 -30.85
CA GLU A 203 -23.15 29.85 -29.54
C GLU A 203 -22.48 28.49 -29.73
N THR A 204 -21.31 28.29 -29.12
CA THR A 204 -20.70 26.96 -29.04
C THR A 204 -21.40 26.21 -27.91
N LEU A 205 -22.24 25.24 -28.26
CA LEU A 205 -23.03 24.48 -27.28
C LEU A 205 -22.19 23.44 -26.53
N ASP A 206 -21.22 22.83 -27.23
CA ASP A 206 -20.34 21.81 -26.68
C ASP A 206 -19.02 21.76 -27.49
N SER A 207 -17.93 21.44 -26.82
CA SER A 207 -16.60 21.24 -27.40
C SER A 207 -15.86 20.21 -26.58
N THR A 208 -15.67 19.02 -27.12
CA THR A 208 -15.00 17.92 -26.41
C THR A 208 -13.65 17.64 -27.08
N GLU A 209 -12.54 17.83 -26.34
CA GLU A 209 -11.23 17.30 -26.74
C GLU A 209 -11.08 15.90 -26.10
N ARG A 210 -10.72 14.88 -26.89
CA ARG A 210 -10.46 13.53 -26.37
C ARG A 210 -9.03 13.13 -26.70
N SER A 211 -8.30 12.72 -25.67
CA SER A 211 -6.98 12.11 -25.81
C SER A 211 -7.11 10.59 -25.74
N ASN A 212 -6.28 9.88 -26.50
CA ASN A 212 -6.13 8.43 -26.34
C ASN A 212 -5.31 8.09 -25.08
N TYR A 213 -4.78 9.08 -24.37
CA TYR A 213 -3.97 8.87 -23.17
C TYR A 213 -4.83 9.09 -21.92
N PRO A 214 -4.80 8.14 -20.97
CA PRO A 214 -5.65 8.21 -19.79
C PRO A 214 -5.29 9.40 -18.89
N LEU A 215 -4.05 9.89 -18.91
CA LEU A 215 -3.69 11.13 -18.21
C LEU A 215 -3.22 12.18 -19.21
N SER A 216 -3.98 13.28 -19.32
CA SER A 216 -3.61 14.42 -20.16
C SER A 216 -3.66 15.71 -19.36
N LEU A 217 -2.62 16.52 -19.44
CA LEU A 217 -2.59 17.87 -18.87
C LEU A 217 -2.28 18.88 -19.97
N SER A 218 -3.18 19.84 -20.17
CA SER A 218 -2.94 20.98 -21.05
C SER A 218 -2.64 22.23 -20.22
N VAL A 219 -1.72 23.05 -20.71
CA VAL A 219 -1.38 24.37 -20.17
C VAL A 219 -1.70 25.41 -21.22
N ASP A 220 -2.67 26.27 -20.91
CA ASP A 220 -3.06 27.40 -21.75
C ASP A 220 -2.30 28.64 -21.27
N ASP A 221 -1.27 29.04 -22.02
CA ASP A 221 -0.56 30.31 -21.80
C ASP A 221 -1.32 31.44 -22.49
N MET A 222 -2.03 32.25 -21.70
CA MET A 222 -2.87 33.36 -22.18
C MET A 222 -2.10 34.70 -22.21
N GLY A 223 -0.77 34.67 -22.13
CA GLY A 223 0.08 35.87 -22.01
C GLY A 223 0.12 36.44 -20.59
N GLU A 224 -1.03 36.80 -20.03
CA GLU A 224 -1.13 37.39 -18.67
C GLU A 224 -1.32 36.35 -17.56
N GLY A 225 -1.76 35.14 -17.91
CA GLY A 225 -1.98 34.06 -16.94
C GLY A 225 -1.88 32.67 -17.57
N PHE A 226 -2.00 31.65 -16.72
CA PHE A 226 -2.00 30.25 -17.13
C PHE A 226 -3.27 29.55 -16.66
N ARG A 227 -3.87 28.74 -17.53
CA ARG A 227 -4.94 27.79 -17.15
C ARG A 227 -4.45 26.37 -17.35
N LEU A 228 -4.58 25.55 -16.31
CA LEU A 228 -4.38 24.11 -16.37
C LEU A 228 -5.71 23.44 -16.74
N VAL A 229 -5.66 22.47 -17.64
CA VAL A 229 -6.80 21.61 -17.99
C VAL A 229 -6.34 20.16 -17.87
N ALA A 230 -6.80 19.46 -16.84
CA ALA A 230 -6.49 18.05 -16.65
C ALA A 230 -7.66 17.18 -17.12
N MET A 231 -7.34 16.08 -17.79
CA MET A 231 -8.26 15.00 -18.13
C MET A 231 -7.71 13.68 -17.59
N THR A 232 -8.51 12.94 -16.84
CA THR A 232 -8.11 11.70 -16.18
C THR A 232 -9.32 10.82 -15.84
N PRO A 233 -9.18 9.50 -15.66
CA PRO A 233 -10.23 8.69 -15.03
C PRO A 233 -10.71 9.28 -13.71
N ALA A 234 -12.03 9.18 -13.47
CA ALA A 234 -12.68 9.67 -12.26
C ALA A 234 -12.07 9.12 -10.96
N SER A 235 -11.53 7.89 -10.98
CA SER A 235 -10.85 7.28 -9.84
C SER A 235 -9.60 8.04 -9.38
N ILE A 236 -8.99 8.83 -10.25
CA ILE A 236 -7.83 9.68 -9.94
C ILE A 236 -8.28 11.08 -9.55
N GLY A 237 -9.27 11.63 -10.26
CA GLY A 237 -9.82 12.97 -10.06
C GLY A 237 -9.04 14.06 -10.79
N ALA A 238 -9.67 14.73 -11.76
CA ALA A 238 -9.00 15.76 -12.57
C ALA A 238 -8.60 16.99 -11.76
N GLN A 239 -9.45 17.41 -10.82
CA GLN A 239 -9.18 18.56 -9.96
C GLN A 239 -7.97 18.30 -9.04
N ARG A 240 -7.80 17.05 -8.60
CA ARG A 240 -6.65 16.60 -7.80
C ARG A 240 -5.35 16.76 -8.59
N VAL A 241 -5.31 16.30 -9.84
CA VAL A 241 -4.13 16.46 -10.72
C VAL A 241 -3.78 17.93 -10.92
N CYS A 242 -4.78 18.79 -11.20
CA CYS A 242 -4.56 20.24 -11.30
C CYS A 242 -3.98 20.84 -10.00
N ALA A 243 -4.51 20.46 -8.84
CA ALA A 243 -4.03 20.93 -7.54
C ALA A 243 -2.59 20.48 -7.24
N GLN A 244 -2.25 19.22 -7.56
CA GLN A 244 -0.89 18.70 -7.42
C GLN A 244 0.09 19.40 -8.36
N MET A 245 -0.30 19.62 -9.62
CA MET A 245 0.51 20.37 -10.57
C MET A 245 0.76 21.80 -10.09
N ARG A 246 -0.28 22.51 -9.63
CA ARG A 246 -0.14 23.83 -9.02
C ARG A 246 0.83 23.78 -7.84
N ARG A 247 0.72 22.79 -6.96
CA ARG A 247 1.59 22.65 -5.79
C ARG A 247 3.06 22.49 -6.17
N VAL A 248 3.35 21.68 -7.17
CA VAL A 248 4.73 21.52 -7.69
C VAL A 248 5.24 22.84 -8.26
N LEU A 249 4.42 23.56 -9.05
CA LEU A 249 4.78 24.84 -9.64
C LEU A 249 5.07 25.92 -8.59
N GLU A 250 4.24 26.01 -7.55
CA GLU A 250 4.45 26.92 -6.41
C GLU A 250 5.78 26.64 -5.73
N ALA A 251 6.00 25.39 -5.33
CA ALA A 251 7.23 25.00 -4.65
C ALA A 251 8.46 25.16 -5.54
N MET A 252 8.33 24.92 -6.84
CA MET A 252 9.39 25.15 -7.82
C MET A 252 9.72 26.62 -7.95
N ALA A 253 8.73 27.50 -8.07
CA ALA A 253 8.94 28.95 -8.18
C ALA A 253 9.63 29.51 -6.92
N GLU A 254 9.20 29.06 -5.74
CA GLU A 254 9.79 29.43 -4.46
C GLU A 254 11.24 28.91 -4.32
N ALA A 255 11.46 27.62 -4.58
CA ALA A 255 12.78 26.99 -4.48
C ALA A 255 13.77 27.59 -5.50
N LEU A 256 13.34 27.90 -6.72
CA LEU A 256 14.20 28.59 -7.69
C LEU A 256 14.60 29.99 -7.21
N ALA A 257 13.73 30.70 -6.49
CA ALA A 257 14.04 32.02 -5.97
C ALA A 257 14.98 31.98 -4.74
N GLN A 258 14.80 31.00 -3.85
CA GLN A 258 15.44 30.98 -2.53
C GLN A 258 16.52 29.91 -2.36
N GLN A 259 16.32 28.73 -2.92
CA GLN A 259 17.16 27.54 -2.70
C GLN A 259 17.34 26.72 -4.00
N PRO A 260 17.96 27.28 -5.06
CA PRO A 260 18.02 26.64 -6.37
C PRO A 260 18.83 25.33 -6.40
N ARG A 261 19.60 25.04 -5.35
CA ARG A 261 20.35 23.79 -5.16
C ARG A 261 19.58 22.72 -4.37
N GLN A 262 18.30 22.95 -4.04
CA GLN A 262 17.46 21.92 -3.45
C GLN A 262 17.30 20.76 -4.42
N ALA A 263 17.31 19.53 -3.90
CA ALA A 263 17.08 18.33 -4.70
C ALA A 263 15.67 18.34 -5.31
N LEU A 264 15.55 18.11 -6.61
CA LEU A 264 14.28 18.21 -7.33
C LEU A 264 13.19 17.28 -6.75
N LEU A 265 13.56 16.05 -6.40
CA LEU A 265 12.62 15.06 -5.86
C LEU A 265 12.07 15.43 -4.47
N GLN A 266 12.66 16.41 -3.78
CA GLN A 266 12.13 16.92 -2.52
C GLN A 266 10.99 17.93 -2.70
N LEU A 267 10.73 18.41 -3.92
CA LEU A 267 9.58 19.28 -4.15
C LEU A 267 8.28 18.54 -3.80
N PRO A 268 7.37 19.14 -3.04
CA PRO A 268 6.09 18.52 -2.68
C PRO A 268 5.19 18.39 -3.90
N VAL A 269 4.50 17.25 -4.00
CA VAL A 269 3.48 17.00 -5.05
C VAL A 269 2.08 17.02 -4.45
N LEU A 270 1.88 16.33 -3.32
CA LEU A 270 0.59 16.31 -2.63
C LEU A 270 0.16 17.71 -2.22
N SER A 271 -1.13 18.01 -2.40
CA SER A 271 -1.72 19.22 -1.81
C SER A 271 -1.60 19.17 -0.28
N VAL A 272 -1.80 20.33 0.36
CA VAL A 272 -1.78 20.42 1.83
C VAL A 272 -2.86 19.50 2.43
N ASP A 273 -4.08 19.54 1.88
CA ASP A 273 -5.21 18.73 2.35
C ASP A 273 -4.95 17.22 2.19
N GLU A 274 -4.38 16.79 1.04
CA GLU A 274 -4.02 15.38 0.83
C GLU A 274 -2.94 14.92 1.82
N ARG A 275 -1.95 15.78 2.08
CA ARG A 275 -0.89 15.48 3.04
C ARG A 275 -1.45 15.37 4.45
N ASP A 276 -2.32 16.28 4.85
CA ASP A 276 -2.94 16.28 6.17
C ASP A 276 -3.88 15.08 6.35
N GLN A 277 -4.61 14.68 5.31
CA GLN A 277 -5.43 13.47 5.33
C GLN A 277 -4.57 12.21 5.60
N LEU A 278 -3.44 12.07 4.91
CA LEU A 278 -2.54 10.93 5.06
C LEU A 278 -1.81 10.92 6.42
N LEU A 279 -1.40 12.09 6.91
CA LEU A 279 -0.61 12.18 8.14
C LEU A 279 -1.47 12.17 9.40
N TYR A 280 -2.65 12.78 9.36
CA TYR A 280 -3.48 13.02 10.54
C TYR A 280 -4.84 12.34 10.48
N ASP A 281 -5.61 12.51 9.40
CA ASP A 281 -6.99 12.01 9.39
C ASP A 281 -7.07 10.49 9.40
N PHE A 282 -6.30 9.81 8.54
CA PHE A 282 -6.23 8.35 8.53
C PHE A 282 -5.59 7.78 9.81
N ASN A 283 -4.74 8.56 10.49
CA ASN A 283 -4.06 8.14 11.71
C ASN A 283 -4.78 8.58 12.99
N ARG A 284 -5.97 9.19 12.90
CA ARG A 284 -6.78 9.60 14.07
C ARG A 284 -7.51 8.40 14.68
N THR A 285 -6.75 7.39 15.11
CA THR A 285 -7.25 6.08 15.61
C THR A 285 -7.16 5.94 17.13
N ALA A 286 -6.81 7.01 17.85
CA ALA A 286 -6.68 6.99 19.31
C ALA A 286 -8.02 6.66 19.99
N GLN A 287 -8.01 5.62 20.84
CA GLN A 287 -9.16 5.20 21.64
C GLN A 287 -8.76 5.14 23.13
N PRO A 288 -9.65 5.50 24.07
CA PRO A 288 -9.35 5.60 25.49
C PRO A 288 -9.38 4.24 26.21
N HIS A 289 -8.72 3.22 25.65
CA HIS A 289 -8.64 1.89 26.25
C HIS A 289 -7.61 1.83 27.39
N ASP A 290 -7.89 1.02 28.42
CA ASP A 290 -6.97 0.77 29.53
C ASP A 290 -5.88 -0.23 29.14
N LEU A 291 -4.81 0.30 28.53
CA LEU A 291 -3.66 -0.50 28.10
C LEU A 291 -2.65 -0.78 29.23
N THR A 292 -2.99 -0.47 30.49
CA THR A 292 -2.14 -0.76 31.66
C THR A 292 -2.36 -2.17 32.21
N ARG A 293 -3.42 -2.85 31.76
CA ARG A 293 -3.73 -4.23 32.14
C ARG A 293 -2.88 -5.24 31.38
N THR A 294 -2.66 -6.38 31.99
CA THR A 294 -2.08 -7.54 31.34
C THR A 294 -3.16 -8.40 30.69
N LEU A 295 -2.75 -9.24 29.75
CA LEU A 295 -3.66 -10.09 28.98
C LEU A 295 -4.41 -11.10 29.86
N GLN A 296 -3.68 -11.79 30.74
CA GLN A 296 -4.28 -12.65 31.76
C GLN A 296 -5.16 -11.88 32.74
N GLY A 297 -4.88 -10.60 33.01
CA GLY A 297 -5.74 -9.76 33.84
C GLY A 297 -7.11 -9.51 33.21
N LEU A 298 -7.18 -9.38 31.87
CA LEU A 298 -8.46 -9.30 31.16
C LEU A 298 -9.24 -10.62 31.24
N PHE A 299 -8.56 -11.75 31.01
CA PHE A 299 -9.15 -13.07 31.15
C PHE A 299 -9.67 -13.32 32.57
N GLU A 300 -8.88 -13.01 33.61
CA GLU A 300 -9.28 -13.15 35.00
C GLU A 300 -10.50 -12.29 35.36
N ALA A 301 -10.58 -11.07 34.82
CA ALA A 301 -11.75 -10.23 34.96
C ALA A 301 -12.99 -10.85 34.29
N GLN A 302 -12.84 -11.53 33.14
CA GLN A 302 -13.94 -12.28 32.51
C GLN A 302 -14.37 -13.49 33.33
N VAL A 303 -13.42 -14.24 33.91
CA VAL A 303 -13.71 -15.39 34.78
C VAL A 303 -14.60 -14.98 35.95
N LEU A 304 -14.35 -13.82 36.55
CA LEU A 304 -15.20 -13.30 37.63
C LEU A 304 -16.61 -12.89 37.16
N ARG A 305 -16.77 -12.50 35.89
CA ARG A 305 -18.07 -12.10 35.32
C ARG A 305 -18.95 -13.32 35.04
N THR A 306 -18.39 -14.38 34.46
CA THR A 306 -19.16 -15.54 33.97
C THR A 306 -18.45 -16.87 34.28
N PRO A 307 -18.27 -17.24 35.57
CA PRO A 307 -17.43 -18.39 35.96
C PRO A 307 -17.92 -19.74 35.41
N GLU A 308 -19.24 -19.93 35.36
CA GLU A 308 -19.89 -21.18 34.95
C GLU A 308 -20.07 -21.30 33.42
N ALA A 309 -19.89 -20.20 32.67
CA ALA A 309 -20.01 -20.24 31.22
C ALA A 309 -18.88 -21.07 30.59
N ILE A 310 -19.19 -21.77 29.50
CA ILE A 310 -18.20 -22.57 28.76
C ILE A 310 -17.24 -21.63 28.04
N ALA A 311 -15.98 -21.64 28.46
CA ALA A 311 -14.91 -20.87 27.85
C ALA A 311 -14.30 -21.59 26.66
N LEU A 312 -14.10 -22.90 26.79
CA LEU A 312 -13.33 -23.71 25.86
C LEU A 312 -14.05 -25.03 25.58
N SER A 313 -14.17 -25.40 24.31
CA SER A 313 -14.79 -26.65 23.88
C SER A 313 -13.98 -27.34 22.79
N THR A 314 -13.90 -28.66 22.88
CA THR A 314 -13.24 -29.55 21.93
C THR A 314 -14.12 -30.79 21.74
N GLU A 315 -13.77 -31.66 20.79
CA GLU A 315 -14.47 -32.95 20.63
C GLU A 315 -14.29 -33.89 21.84
N LEU A 316 -13.26 -33.66 22.65
CA LEU A 316 -12.90 -34.50 23.81
C LEU A 316 -13.45 -33.98 25.13
N GLY A 317 -13.98 -32.75 25.17
CA GLY A 317 -14.50 -32.15 26.39
C GLY A 317 -14.53 -30.64 26.39
N GLU A 318 -15.11 -30.09 27.45
CA GLU A 318 -15.34 -28.66 27.64
C GLU A 318 -14.82 -28.20 29.01
N LEU A 319 -14.43 -26.93 29.09
CA LEU A 319 -14.04 -26.26 30.33
C LEU A 319 -14.82 -24.96 30.49
N SER A 320 -15.40 -24.75 31.67
CA SER A 320 -15.90 -23.45 32.06
C SER A 320 -14.76 -22.44 32.26
N TYR A 321 -15.08 -21.15 32.31
CA TYR A 321 -14.12 -20.10 32.65
C TYR A 321 -13.43 -20.36 33.99
N GLU A 322 -14.17 -20.76 35.02
CA GLU A 322 -13.60 -21.11 36.33
C GLU A 322 -12.67 -22.31 36.26
N GLN A 323 -13.06 -23.38 35.56
CA GLN A 323 -12.26 -24.59 35.43
C GLN A 323 -10.96 -24.33 34.66
N LEU A 324 -11.05 -23.62 33.54
CA LEU A 324 -9.89 -23.22 32.73
C LEU A 324 -8.92 -22.37 33.56
N ASN A 325 -9.45 -21.38 34.29
CA ASN A 325 -8.65 -20.52 35.15
C ASN A 325 -7.96 -21.30 36.27
N ALA A 326 -8.69 -22.20 36.95
CA ALA A 326 -8.14 -23.02 38.02
C ALA A 326 -7.01 -23.94 37.53
N GLN A 327 -7.16 -24.57 36.36
CA GLN A 327 -6.11 -25.41 35.77
C GLN A 327 -4.88 -24.59 35.39
N ALA A 328 -5.08 -23.45 34.72
CA ALA A 328 -4.00 -22.56 34.34
C ALA A 328 -3.27 -21.99 35.57
N ASN A 329 -3.98 -21.66 36.65
CA ASN A 329 -3.40 -21.18 37.89
C ASN A 329 -2.48 -22.22 38.55
N ARG A 330 -2.91 -23.49 38.62
CA ARG A 330 -2.09 -24.56 39.20
C ARG A 330 -0.78 -24.75 38.44
N LEU A 331 -0.85 -24.76 37.10
CA LEU A 331 0.33 -24.83 36.25
C LEU A 331 1.20 -23.57 36.38
N ALA A 332 0.60 -22.38 36.49
CA ALA A 332 1.33 -21.13 36.68
C ALA A 332 2.13 -21.13 38.00
N HIS A 333 1.55 -21.60 39.11
CA HIS A 333 2.27 -21.75 40.38
C HIS A 333 3.45 -22.72 40.27
N HIS A 334 3.28 -23.81 39.51
CA HIS A 334 4.38 -24.72 39.22
C HIS A 334 5.49 -24.05 38.39
N LEU A 335 5.14 -23.32 37.33
CA LEU A 335 6.11 -22.57 36.52
C LEU A 335 6.86 -21.50 37.34
N ILE A 336 6.17 -20.81 38.25
CA ILE A 336 6.79 -19.86 39.19
C ILE A 336 7.77 -20.60 40.12
N ALA A 337 7.42 -21.79 40.61
CA ALA A 337 8.30 -22.61 41.44
C ALA A 337 9.54 -23.12 40.67
N LEU A 338 9.43 -23.31 39.35
CA LEU A 338 10.56 -23.59 38.44
C LEU A 338 11.41 -22.34 38.12
N GLY A 339 11.01 -21.17 38.62
CA GLY A 339 11.78 -19.93 38.53
C GLY A 339 11.44 -19.04 37.33
N VAL A 340 10.29 -19.25 36.68
CA VAL A 340 9.77 -18.31 35.65
C VAL A 340 9.51 -16.93 36.27
N ARG A 341 9.92 -15.89 35.56
CA ARG A 341 9.81 -14.48 35.96
C ARG A 341 9.27 -13.63 34.80
N PRO A 342 8.85 -12.37 35.04
CA PRO A 342 8.53 -11.42 33.98
C PRO A 342 9.59 -11.40 32.87
N ASP A 343 9.11 -11.40 31.63
CA ASP A 343 9.88 -11.53 30.39
C ASP A 343 10.59 -12.86 30.18
N ASP A 344 10.57 -13.85 31.08
CA ASP A 344 11.13 -15.18 30.77
C ASP A 344 10.35 -15.88 29.66
N ARG A 345 11.06 -16.49 28.71
CA ARG A 345 10.43 -17.28 27.63
C ARG A 345 10.12 -18.67 28.14
N VAL A 346 8.92 -19.15 27.90
CA VAL A 346 8.53 -20.54 28.11
C VAL A 346 8.09 -21.09 26.77
N VAL A 347 8.82 -22.09 26.27
CA VAL A 347 8.46 -22.73 25.01
C VAL A 347 7.29 -23.68 25.26
N ILE A 348 6.35 -23.71 24.33
CA ILE A 348 5.22 -24.63 24.34
C ILE A 348 5.20 -25.38 23.00
N CYS A 349 5.38 -26.69 23.06
CA CYS A 349 5.40 -27.58 21.91
C CYS A 349 4.36 -28.68 22.13
N VAL A 350 3.08 -28.37 21.88
CA VAL A 350 1.95 -29.28 22.12
C VAL A 350 0.95 -29.16 20.97
N GLU A 351 0.22 -30.22 20.69
CA GLU A 351 -0.85 -30.19 19.70
C GLU A 351 -2.04 -29.34 20.16
N ARG A 352 -2.91 -28.96 19.22
CA ARG A 352 -4.11 -28.20 19.52
C ARG A 352 -5.07 -29.03 20.38
N GLY A 353 -5.41 -28.50 21.55
CA GLY A 353 -6.34 -29.11 22.49
C GLY A 353 -6.45 -28.30 23.78
N LEU A 354 -7.15 -28.84 24.78
CA LEU A 354 -7.26 -28.20 26.11
C LEU A 354 -5.89 -27.89 26.74
N PRO A 355 -4.88 -28.80 26.71
CA PRO A 355 -3.57 -28.53 27.29
C PRO A 355 -2.86 -27.32 26.70
N LEU A 356 -3.04 -27.04 25.40
CA LEU A 356 -2.46 -25.88 24.73
C LEU A 356 -2.94 -24.58 25.39
N VAL A 357 -4.26 -24.39 25.49
CA VAL A 357 -4.83 -23.14 26.04
C VAL A 357 -4.52 -22.99 27.52
N VAL A 358 -4.57 -24.09 28.29
CA VAL A 358 -4.14 -24.11 29.70
C VAL A 358 -2.68 -23.70 29.83
N GLY A 359 -1.79 -24.24 28.99
CA GLY A 359 -0.36 -23.91 28.97
C GLY A 359 -0.09 -22.45 28.64
N LEU A 360 -0.72 -21.92 27.59
CA LEU A 360 -0.58 -20.50 27.20
C LEU A 360 -1.01 -19.56 28.33
N LEU A 361 -2.18 -19.79 28.93
CA LEU A 361 -2.67 -18.98 30.04
C LEU A 361 -1.77 -19.13 31.28
N ALA A 362 -1.28 -20.33 31.57
CA ALA A 362 -0.39 -20.57 32.69
C ALA A 362 0.95 -19.83 32.56
N ILE A 363 1.52 -19.79 31.34
CA ILE A 363 2.74 -19.04 31.05
C ILE A 363 2.52 -17.54 31.32
N LEU A 364 1.45 -16.97 30.78
CA LEU A 364 1.11 -15.56 30.99
C LEU A 364 0.86 -15.24 32.48
N LYS A 365 0.19 -16.15 33.20
CA LYS A 365 -0.07 -16.03 34.65
C LYS A 365 1.20 -16.16 35.49
N ALA A 366 2.19 -16.94 35.04
CA ALA A 366 3.51 -16.99 35.66
C ALA A 366 4.36 -15.74 35.35
N GLY A 367 3.89 -14.86 34.47
CA GLY A 367 4.60 -13.67 33.98
C GLY A 367 5.55 -13.93 32.82
N GLY A 368 5.64 -15.18 32.34
CA GLY A 368 6.46 -15.52 31.19
C GLY A 368 5.78 -15.17 29.87
N ALA A 369 6.58 -15.12 28.81
CA ALA A 369 6.13 -15.03 27.43
C ALA A 369 6.17 -16.41 26.77
N TYR A 370 5.08 -16.81 26.12
CA TYR A 370 5.08 -18.11 25.45
C TYR A 370 5.81 -18.03 24.10
N VAL A 371 6.54 -19.10 23.78
CA VAL A 371 7.17 -19.32 22.47
C VAL A 371 6.52 -20.57 21.87
N PRO A 372 5.56 -20.43 20.94
CA PRO A 372 4.88 -21.59 20.38
C PRO A 372 5.78 -22.28 19.34
N LEU A 373 5.97 -23.59 19.51
CA LEU A 373 6.57 -24.46 18.50
C LEU A 373 5.48 -25.31 17.86
N ASP A 374 5.48 -25.32 16.53
CA ASP A 374 4.66 -26.24 15.76
C ASP A 374 5.33 -27.62 15.76
N PRO A 375 4.67 -28.68 16.25
CA PRO A 375 5.22 -30.03 16.21
C PRO A 375 5.57 -30.52 14.80
N ASP A 376 4.93 -29.96 13.76
CA ASP A 376 5.17 -30.33 12.36
C ASP A 376 6.43 -29.69 11.77
N TYR A 377 7.12 -28.81 12.51
CA TYR A 377 8.34 -28.19 12.03
C TYR A 377 9.50 -29.19 11.91
N PRO A 378 10.39 -29.03 10.91
CA PRO A 378 11.62 -29.80 10.85
C PRO A 378 12.44 -29.66 12.13
N ALA A 379 13.09 -30.75 12.57
CA ALA A 379 13.87 -30.79 13.81
C ALA A 379 14.96 -29.70 13.88
N GLU A 380 15.59 -29.37 12.75
CA GLU A 380 16.59 -28.28 12.68
C GLU A 380 15.97 -26.92 13.02
N ARG A 381 14.75 -26.65 12.54
CA ARG A 381 14.02 -25.42 12.84
C ARG A 381 13.64 -25.33 14.32
N ILE A 382 13.13 -26.44 14.88
CA ILE A 382 12.83 -26.55 16.31
C ILE A 382 14.10 -26.30 17.14
N GLY A 383 15.21 -26.95 16.80
CA GLY A 383 16.49 -26.78 17.47
C GLY A 383 17.01 -25.35 17.42
N HIS A 384 16.92 -24.68 16.27
CA HIS A 384 17.27 -23.26 16.12
C HIS A 384 16.42 -22.37 17.02
N MET A 385 15.08 -22.53 16.99
CA MET A 385 14.17 -21.74 17.82
C MET A 385 14.41 -21.95 19.32
N LEU A 386 14.69 -23.19 19.75
CA LEU A 386 15.04 -23.49 21.14
C LEU A 386 16.35 -22.81 21.57
N ALA A 387 17.37 -22.87 20.70
CA ALA A 387 18.67 -22.25 20.97
C ALA A 387 18.59 -20.72 21.03
N ASP A 388 17.85 -20.11 20.10
CA ASP A 388 17.68 -18.66 19.99
C ASP A 388 16.78 -18.08 21.11
N SER A 389 15.70 -18.78 21.46
CA SER A 389 14.74 -18.30 22.47
C SER A 389 15.20 -18.46 23.92
N GLN A 390 16.19 -19.30 24.19
CA GLN A 390 16.75 -19.54 25.54
C GLN A 390 15.65 -19.67 26.62
N PRO A 391 14.73 -20.65 26.49
CA PRO A 391 13.57 -20.73 27.36
C PRO A 391 13.96 -21.11 28.79
N ARG A 392 13.18 -20.64 29.78
CA ARG A 392 13.31 -21.04 31.19
C ARG A 392 12.78 -22.44 31.46
N ALA A 393 11.74 -22.84 30.72
CA ALA A 393 11.09 -24.13 30.81
C ALA A 393 10.43 -24.49 29.46
N LEU A 394 10.14 -25.77 29.27
CA LEU A 394 9.41 -26.29 28.10
C LEU A 394 8.12 -26.96 28.57
N LEU A 395 7.00 -26.59 27.95
CA LEU A 395 5.75 -27.34 28.05
C LEU A 395 5.64 -28.28 26.85
N VAL A 396 5.49 -29.58 27.14
CA VAL A 396 5.39 -30.64 26.13
C VAL A 396 4.24 -31.58 26.50
N GLN A 397 3.88 -32.46 25.57
CA GLN A 397 3.05 -33.62 25.83
C GLN A 397 3.84 -34.89 25.47
N GLN A 398 3.32 -36.07 25.81
CA GLN A 398 4.04 -37.31 25.58
C GLN A 398 4.43 -37.49 24.10
N SER A 399 3.56 -37.09 23.16
CA SER A 399 3.83 -37.22 21.71
C SER A 399 4.92 -36.26 21.20
N THR A 400 5.09 -35.10 21.81
CA THR A 400 6.00 -34.04 21.33
C THR A 400 7.33 -33.99 22.09
N ARG A 401 7.44 -34.68 23.22
CA ARG A 401 8.64 -34.68 24.08
C ARG A 401 9.93 -35.02 23.33
N MET A 402 9.87 -35.96 22.38
CA MET A 402 11.05 -36.35 21.60
C MET A 402 11.52 -35.26 20.62
N LEU A 403 10.63 -34.35 20.20
CA LEU A 403 10.94 -33.29 19.23
C LEU A 403 11.85 -32.22 19.82
N VAL A 404 11.74 -31.97 21.12
CA VAL A 404 12.56 -30.99 21.84
C VAL A 404 13.85 -31.59 22.43
N GLY A 405 14.02 -32.92 22.33
CA GLY A 405 15.19 -33.65 22.82
C GLY A 405 15.43 -33.56 24.33
N GLU A 406 16.60 -34.01 24.78
CA GLU A 406 17.07 -33.76 26.15
C GLU A 406 17.54 -32.30 26.27
N ALA A 407 16.62 -31.42 26.62
CA ALA A 407 16.93 -30.02 26.89
C ALA A 407 17.55 -29.83 28.29
N ALA A 408 18.44 -28.84 28.42
CA ALA A 408 19.08 -28.47 29.70
C ALA A 408 18.13 -27.76 30.69
N VAL A 409 16.87 -27.54 30.32
CA VAL A 409 15.87 -26.79 31.08
C VAL A 409 14.72 -27.72 31.48
N PRO A 410 13.98 -27.41 32.56
CA PRO A 410 12.85 -28.24 33.00
C PRO A 410 11.83 -28.46 31.88
N GLN A 411 11.49 -29.73 31.65
CA GLN A 411 10.42 -30.15 30.75
C GLN A 411 9.21 -30.57 31.57
N VAL A 412 8.08 -29.91 31.32
CA VAL A 412 6.82 -30.13 32.01
C VAL A 412 5.90 -30.88 31.06
N ASP A 413 5.55 -32.11 31.43
CA ASP A 413 4.69 -32.99 30.63
C ASP A 413 3.21 -32.76 30.99
N LEU A 414 2.46 -32.14 30.08
CA LEU A 414 1.06 -31.78 30.28
C LEU A 414 0.11 -32.99 30.39
N ASP A 415 0.52 -34.18 29.94
CA ASP A 415 -0.27 -35.41 30.09
C ASP A 415 -0.14 -36.02 31.50
N GLN A 416 0.89 -35.61 32.27
CA GLN A 416 1.19 -36.13 33.59
C GLN A 416 1.29 -35.00 34.62
N PRO A 417 0.16 -34.39 35.02
CA PRO A 417 0.17 -33.18 35.84
C PRO A 417 0.55 -33.49 37.30
N ASP A 418 1.82 -33.29 37.65
CA ASP A 418 2.32 -33.39 39.03
C ASP A 418 1.93 -32.18 39.90
N TRP A 419 1.49 -31.09 39.27
CA TRP A 419 1.10 -29.82 39.88
C TRP A 419 -0.37 -29.74 40.27
N THR A 420 -1.14 -30.83 40.19
CA THR A 420 -2.57 -30.84 40.58
C THR A 420 -2.81 -30.39 42.03
N ARG A 421 -1.80 -30.50 42.90
CA ARG A 421 -1.85 -30.03 44.30
C ARG A 421 -1.47 -28.56 44.49
N GLN A 422 -0.98 -27.88 43.46
CA GLN A 422 -0.69 -26.44 43.53
C GLN A 422 -1.98 -25.65 43.80
N PRO A 423 -1.88 -24.42 44.33
CA PRO A 423 -3.06 -23.59 44.54
C PRO A 423 -3.80 -23.27 43.24
N SER A 424 -5.13 -23.11 43.31
CA SER A 424 -5.97 -22.77 42.15
C SER A 424 -6.32 -21.28 42.06
N TYR A 425 -5.85 -20.44 42.98
CA TYR A 425 -6.06 -18.98 42.94
C TYR A 425 -5.05 -18.30 42.00
N ASN A 426 -5.42 -17.13 41.45
CA ASN A 426 -4.57 -16.38 40.52
C ASN A 426 -3.24 -15.99 41.19
N PRO A 427 -2.07 -16.36 40.63
CA PRO A 427 -0.78 -15.98 41.18
C PRO A 427 -0.59 -14.46 41.16
N GLN A 428 0.15 -13.94 42.13
CA GLN A 428 0.58 -12.54 42.16
C GLN A 428 2.07 -12.51 41.83
N VAL A 429 2.43 -11.99 40.66
CA VAL A 429 3.82 -11.97 40.16
C VAL A 429 4.38 -10.55 40.29
N PRO A 430 5.31 -10.30 41.25
CA PRO A 430 5.92 -8.98 41.41
C PRO A 430 6.64 -8.52 40.14
N GLY A 431 6.41 -7.27 39.74
CA GLY A 431 7.07 -6.65 38.58
C GLY A 431 6.43 -6.98 37.22
N LEU A 432 5.36 -7.78 37.18
CA LEU A 432 4.61 -8.03 35.96
C LEU A 432 3.73 -6.81 35.60
N THR A 433 3.91 -6.28 34.40
CA THR A 433 3.24 -5.09 33.88
C THR A 433 2.80 -5.29 32.43
N ALA A 434 1.99 -4.38 31.89
CA ALA A 434 1.58 -4.43 30.49
C ALA A 434 2.72 -4.22 29.47
N ALA A 435 3.89 -3.75 29.92
CA ALA A 435 5.09 -3.58 29.09
C ALA A 435 5.93 -4.86 28.99
N ASN A 436 5.61 -5.90 29.78
CA ASN A 436 6.30 -7.18 29.68
C ASN A 436 5.79 -7.99 28.48
N LEU A 437 6.64 -8.92 28.03
CA LEU A 437 6.37 -9.78 26.90
C LEU A 437 5.18 -10.71 27.18
N ALA A 438 4.24 -10.76 26.24
CA ALA A 438 3.15 -11.75 26.22
C ALA A 438 3.56 -12.99 25.42
N TYR A 439 4.23 -12.80 24.28
CA TYR A 439 4.68 -13.90 23.44
C TYR A 439 5.88 -13.55 22.58
N VAL A 440 6.51 -14.60 22.05
CA VAL A 440 7.51 -14.51 20.98
C VAL A 440 7.16 -15.49 19.87
N ILE A 441 6.77 -15.00 18.70
CA ILE A 441 6.43 -15.81 17.53
C ILE A 441 7.50 -15.63 16.45
N TYR A 442 7.98 -16.74 15.88
CA TYR A 442 9.04 -16.69 14.88
C TYR A 442 8.49 -16.54 13.46
N THR A 443 9.08 -15.63 12.69
CA THR A 443 8.77 -15.41 11.27
C THR A 443 9.95 -15.81 10.38
N SER A 444 9.69 -16.01 9.07
CA SER A 444 10.75 -16.23 8.09
C SER A 444 11.62 -14.96 7.98
N GLY A 445 12.87 -15.04 8.43
CA GLY A 445 13.81 -13.94 8.26
C GLY A 445 14.26 -13.80 6.81
N SER A 446 14.42 -12.57 6.32
CA SER A 446 15.01 -12.26 5.00
C SER A 446 16.40 -12.86 4.78
N THR A 447 17.08 -13.23 5.88
CA THR A 447 18.39 -13.88 5.94
C THR A 447 18.34 -15.41 5.92
N GLY A 448 17.15 -16.02 5.79
CA GLY A 448 16.95 -17.47 5.81
C GLY A 448 16.76 -18.09 7.21
N LEU A 449 17.32 -17.47 8.26
CA LEU A 449 17.12 -17.89 9.65
C LEU A 449 15.84 -17.27 10.25
N PRO A 450 14.98 -18.07 10.94
CA PRO A 450 13.82 -17.56 11.65
C PRO A 450 14.19 -16.52 12.72
N LYS A 451 13.37 -15.47 12.87
CA LYS A 451 13.55 -14.42 13.89
C LYS A 451 12.32 -14.33 14.81
N GLY A 452 12.56 -14.30 16.12
CA GLY A 452 11.50 -14.14 17.12
C GLY A 452 11.00 -12.70 17.22
N VAL A 453 9.72 -12.49 16.93
CA VAL A 453 9.04 -11.20 17.13
C VAL A 453 8.51 -11.16 18.55
N MET A 454 9.06 -10.25 19.35
CA MET A 454 8.68 -10.04 20.75
C MET A 454 7.50 -9.07 20.84
N VAL A 455 6.39 -9.50 21.46
CA VAL A 455 5.17 -8.69 21.58
C VAL A 455 4.78 -8.56 23.04
N GLU A 456 4.48 -7.34 23.46
CA GLU A 456 4.12 -7.02 24.85
C GLU A 456 2.63 -7.19 25.12
N HIS A 457 2.25 -7.34 26.39
CA HIS A 457 0.85 -7.43 26.80
C HIS A 457 -0.01 -6.27 26.28
N ARG A 458 0.46 -5.02 26.38
CA ARG A 458 -0.29 -3.83 25.94
C ARG A 458 -0.67 -3.88 24.46
N ASN A 459 0.14 -4.51 23.62
CA ASN A 459 -0.16 -4.66 22.20
C ASN A 459 -1.35 -5.60 21.97
N VAL A 460 -1.34 -6.74 22.67
CA VAL A 460 -2.43 -7.73 22.57
C VAL A 460 -3.70 -7.21 23.24
N VAL A 461 -3.59 -6.50 24.36
CA VAL A 461 -4.73 -5.86 25.02
C VAL A 461 -5.39 -4.82 24.12
N ASN A 462 -4.60 -4.02 23.39
CA ASN A 462 -5.14 -3.11 22.38
C ASN A 462 -5.90 -3.87 21.27
N LEU A 463 -5.34 -4.99 20.79
CA LEU A 463 -6.01 -5.84 19.81
C LEU A 463 -7.35 -6.38 20.34
N VAL A 464 -7.38 -6.90 21.57
CA VAL A 464 -8.61 -7.42 22.21
C VAL A 464 -9.68 -6.33 22.30
N HIS A 465 -9.32 -5.13 22.73
CA HIS A 465 -10.26 -4.01 22.81
C HIS A 465 -10.78 -3.56 21.45
N TRP A 466 -9.90 -3.47 20.45
CA TRP A 466 -10.28 -3.15 19.09
C TRP A 466 -11.25 -4.19 18.53
N SER A 467 -10.95 -5.48 18.71
CA SER A 467 -11.81 -6.59 18.26
C SER A 467 -13.17 -6.60 18.94
N ALA A 468 -13.24 -6.31 20.25
CA ALA A 468 -14.50 -6.21 20.97
C ALA A 468 -15.39 -5.04 20.49
N GLY A 469 -14.83 -4.04 19.81
CA GLY A 469 -15.59 -2.96 19.18
C GLY A 469 -16.08 -3.26 17.76
N LEU A 470 -15.53 -4.29 17.10
CA LEU A 470 -15.85 -4.66 15.73
C LEU A 470 -16.71 -5.92 15.61
N PHE A 471 -16.47 -6.90 16.47
CA PHE A 471 -17.09 -8.22 16.41
C PHE A 471 -18.15 -8.42 17.50
N PRO A 472 -19.03 -9.42 17.37
CA PRO A 472 -20.08 -9.70 18.35
C PRO A 472 -19.57 -9.88 19.78
N SER A 473 -20.33 -9.41 20.77
CA SER A 473 -19.99 -9.55 22.19
C SER A 473 -20.37 -10.91 22.80
N GLU A 474 -21.06 -11.75 22.03
CA GLU A 474 -21.51 -13.08 22.43
C GLU A 474 -21.41 -14.05 21.25
N GLY A 475 -21.45 -15.34 21.54
CA GLY A 475 -21.39 -16.40 20.54
C GLY A 475 -20.12 -17.23 20.63
N THR A 476 -19.81 -17.89 19.51
CA THR A 476 -18.78 -18.93 19.43
C THR A 476 -17.75 -18.59 18.37
N VAL A 477 -16.48 -18.67 18.74
CA VAL A 477 -15.33 -18.45 17.84
C VAL A 477 -14.63 -19.78 17.58
N LEU A 478 -14.28 -20.05 16.33
CA LEU A 478 -13.50 -21.23 15.96
C LEU A 478 -12.00 -20.92 15.94
N HIS A 479 -11.24 -21.60 16.79
CA HIS A 479 -9.79 -21.63 16.71
C HIS A 479 -9.32 -22.78 15.81
N LYS A 480 -8.73 -22.42 14.68
CA LYS A 480 -8.15 -23.37 13.71
C LYS A 480 -6.80 -22.94 13.16
N THR A 481 -6.34 -21.74 13.48
CA THR A 481 -5.02 -21.26 13.03
C THR A 481 -3.92 -21.93 13.87
N PRO A 482 -2.81 -22.39 13.26
CA PRO A 482 -1.68 -22.92 14.03
C PRO A 482 -1.17 -21.88 15.03
N VAL A 483 -0.87 -22.29 16.26
CA VAL A 483 -0.44 -21.38 17.34
C VAL A 483 0.91 -20.71 17.08
N SER A 484 1.68 -21.25 16.14
CA SER A 484 2.93 -20.70 15.62
C SER A 484 2.74 -19.50 14.67
N PHE A 485 1.50 -19.16 14.31
CA PHE A 485 1.14 -17.95 13.55
C PHE A 485 0.44 -16.94 14.45
N ASP A 486 0.78 -15.66 14.29
CA ASP A 486 0.26 -14.55 15.10
C ASP A 486 -1.25 -14.35 15.00
N ALA A 487 -1.86 -14.70 13.86
CA ALA A 487 -3.32 -14.65 13.71
C ALA A 487 -4.05 -15.57 14.70
N SER A 488 -3.40 -16.61 15.24
CA SER A 488 -3.97 -17.41 16.33
C SER A 488 -4.16 -16.64 17.64
N VAL A 489 -3.38 -15.58 17.88
CA VAL A 489 -3.46 -14.77 19.10
C VAL A 489 -4.82 -14.08 19.18
N TRP A 490 -5.31 -13.58 18.04
CA TRP A 490 -6.66 -13.01 17.97
C TRP A 490 -7.73 -14.07 18.23
N GLU A 491 -7.67 -15.21 17.54
CA GLU A 491 -8.61 -16.33 17.72
C GLU A 491 -8.66 -16.82 19.18
N LEU A 492 -7.53 -16.80 19.89
CA LEU A 492 -7.43 -17.28 21.27
C LEU A 492 -7.92 -16.24 22.27
N PHE A 493 -7.34 -15.05 22.26
CA PHE A 493 -7.45 -14.15 23.41
C PHE A 493 -8.60 -13.16 23.33
N TRP A 494 -9.05 -12.76 22.13
CA TRP A 494 -10.25 -11.94 22.03
C TRP A 494 -11.49 -12.64 22.63
N PRO A 495 -11.85 -13.88 22.25
CA PRO A 495 -13.02 -14.54 22.82
C PRO A 495 -12.87 -14.79 24.32
N LEU A 496 -11.71 -15.30 24.76
CA LEU A 496 -11.46 -15.61 26.18
C LEU A 496 -11.46 -14.36 27.08
N CYS A 497 -11.08 -13.18 26.57
CA CYS A 497 -11.14 -11.94 27.34
C CYS A 497 -12.52 -11.26 27.29
N SER A 498 -13.36 -11.65 26.33
CA SER A 498 -14.66 -11.01 26.06
C SER A 498 -15.87 -11.86 26.48
N GLY A 499 -15.67 -13.11 26.90
CA GLY A 499 -16.75 -13.97 27.40
C GLY A 499 -17.37 -14.90 26.36
N LEU A 500 -16.81 -14.95 25.16
CA LEU A 500 -17.26 -15.85 24.11
C LEU A 500 -16.78 -17.28 24.37
N ARG A 501 -17.45 -18.24 23.75
CA ARG A 501 -17.03 -19.65 23.74
C ARG A 501 -15.98 -19.84 22.64
N LEU A 502 -14.84 -20.43 22.99
CA LEU A 502 -13.81 -20.83 22.05
C LEU A 502 -13.93 -22.32 21.71
N VAL A 503 -14.17 -22.65 20.44
CA VAL A 503 -14.18 -24.02 19.94
C VAL A 503 -12.86 -24.31 19.26
N LEU A 504 -12.15 -25.36 19.67
CA LEU A 504 -10.91 -25.77 19.00
C LEU A 504 -11.21 -26.83 17.94
N ALA A 505 -10.76 -26.59 16.71
CA ALA A 505 -10.67 -27.65 15.71
C ALA A 505 -9.70 -28.76 16.19
N ARG A 506 -9.89 -30.00 15.73
CA ARG A 506 -8.89 -31.06 15.93
C ARG A 506 -7.57 -30.71 15.23
N PRO A 507 -6.42 -31.29 15.66
CA PRO A 507 -5.17 -31.22 14.89
C PRO A 507 -5.40 -31.60 13.42
N ASP A 508 -4.76 -30.88 12.50
CA ASP A 508 -4.95 -30.96 11.04
C ASP A 508 -6.34 -30.64 10.47
N GLY A 509 -7.37 -30.47 11.31
CA GLY A 509 -8.74 -30.17 10.87
C GLY A 509 -8.87 -28.89 10.05
N GLN A 510 -7.95 -27.94 10.18
CA GLN A 510 -7.95 -26.70 9.40
C GLN A 510 -7.77 -26.90 7.88
N ARG A 511 -7.28 -28.07 7.45
CA ARG A 511 -7.04 -28.42 6.04
C ARG A 511 -8.21 -29.20 5.41
N ASP A 512 -9.27 -29.47 6.17
CA ASP A 512 -10.40 -30.29 5.78
C ASP A 512 -11.69 -29.43 5.75
N PRO A 513 -12.08 -28.93 4.56
CA PRO A 513 -13.27 -28.08 4.41
C PRO A 513 -14.57 -28.73 4.88
N GLN A 514 -14.73 -30.04 4.65
CA GLN A 514 -15.91 -30.78 5.08
C GLN A 514 -15.98 -30.81 6.60
N TYR A 515 -14.89 -31.19 7.25
CA TYR A 515 -14.79 -31.20 8.71
C TYR A 515 -15.09 -29.83 9.32
N LEU A 516 -14.53 -28.75 8.74
CA LEU A 516 -14.77 -27.40 9.23
C LEU A 516 -16.25 -27.02 9.12
N ALA A 517 -16.90 -27.35 8.01
CA ALA A 517 -18.33 -27.08 7.84
C ALA A 517 -19.19 -27.83 8.87
N GLU A 518 -18.92 -29.13 9.06
CA GLU A 518 -19.61 -29.96 10.05
C GLU A 518 -19.37 -29.47 11.49
N LEU A 519 -18.17 -28.99 11.79
CA LEU A 519 -17.84 -28.43 13.09
C LEU A 519 -18.57 -27.10 13.32
N ILE A 520 -18.57 -26.21 12.31
CA ILE A 520 -19.25 -24.90 12.36
C ILE A 520 -20.74 -25.11 12.61
N GLU A 521 -21.38 -26.00 11.85
CA GLU A 521 -22.80 -26.32 12.03
C GLU A 521 -23.06 -26.95 13.40
N ARG A 522 -22.30 -27.98 13.79
CA ARG A 522 -22.53 -28.70 15.05
C ARG A 522 -22.33 -27.82 16.28
N GLN A 523 -21.35 -26.92 16.26
CA GLN A 523 -20.98 -26.08 17.40
C GLN A 523 -21.58 -24.68 17.34
N GLN A 524 -22.38 -24.39 16.29
CA GLN A 524 -22.99 -23.08 16.06
C GLN A 524 -21.93 -21.96 16.12
N VAL A 525 -20.85 -22.14 15.36
CA VAL A 525 -19.77 -21.14 15.28
C VAL A 525 -20.32 -19.88 14.60
N GLY A 526 -20.13 -18.73 15.25
CA GLY A 526 -20.50 -17.42 14.72
C GLY A 526 -19.35 -16.72 14.00
N VAL A 527 -18.13 -16.88 14.51
CA VAL A 527 -16.96 -16.16 13.97
C VAL A 527 -15.86 -17.15 13.58
N VAL A 528 -15.35 -17.00 12.36
CA VAL A 528 -14.24 -17.80 11.82
C VAL A 528 -13.30 -16.92 11.01
N GLN A 529 -12.01 -17.21 11.07
CA GLN A 529 -11.00 -16.54 10.24
C GLN A 529 -10.50 -17.48 9.14
N PHE A 530 -10.29 -16.99 7.92
CA PHE A 530 -9.64 -17.74 6.84
C PHE A 530 -8.50 -16.97 6.19
N VAL A 531 -7.42 -17.68 5.82
CA VAL A 531 -6.52 -17.16 4.79
C VAL A 531 -7.21 -17.29 3.42
N PRO A 532 -6.95 -16.39 2.45
CA PRO A 532 -7.69 -16.37 1.18
C PRO A 532 -7.74 -17.72 0.44
N ALA A 533 -6.62 -18.46 0.43
CA ALA A 533 -6.55 -19.78 -0.22
C ALA A 533 -7.45 -20.83 0.46
N LEU A 534 -7.53 -20.84 1.80
CA LEU A 534 -8.42 -21.78 2.51
C LEU A 534 -9.88 -21.35 2.41
N LEU A 535 -10.16 -20.04 2.34
CA LEU A 535 -11.52 -19.55 2.10
C LEU A 535 -12.03 -20.02 0.74
N GLN A 536 -11.21 -19.91 -0.30
CA GLN A 536 -11.58 -20.39 -1.63
C GLN A 536 -11.91 -21.89 -1.61
N GLN A 537 -11.04 -22.71 -1.03
CA GLN A 537 -11.28 -24.16 -0.89
C GLN A 537 -12.54 -24.47 -0.09
N PHE A 538 -12.82 -23.68 0.95
CA PHE A 538 -14.03 -23.83 1.76
C PHE A 538 -15.30 -23.49 0.98
N LEU A 539 -15.30 -22.39 0.22
CA LEU A 539 -16.43 -21.96 -0.61
C LEU A 539 -16.72 -22.91 -1.78
N GLU A 540 -15.70 -23.58 -2.32
CA GLU A 540 -15.85 -24.59 -3.37
C GLU A 540 -16.48 -25.90 -2.85
N HIS A 541 -16.50 -26.12 -1.53
CA HIS A 541 -17.05 -27.34 -0.93
C HIS A 541 -18.56 -27.22 -0.65
N GLU A 542 -19.36 -28.22 -1.06
CA GLU A 542 -20.84 -28.17 -0.96
C GLU A 542 -21.36 -27.99 0.47
N SER A 543 -20.68 -28.59 1.45
CA SER A 543 -21.06 -28.49 2.88
C SER A 543 -20.98 -27.08 3.45
N SER A 544 -20.27 -26.15 2.81
CA SER A 544 -20.17 -24.76 3.29
C SER A 544 -21.53 -24.06 3.35
N VAL A 545 -22.49 -24.48 2.52
CA VAL A 545 -23.87 -23.95 2.49
C VAL A 545 -24.61 -24.20 3.81
N ALA A 546 -24.22 -25.21 4.60
CA ALA A 546 -24.83 -25.53 5.89
C ALA A 546 -24.37 -24.60 7.03
N CYS A 547 -23.37 -23.73 6.81
CA CYS A 547 -22.76 -22.88 7.82
C CYS A 547 -23.57 -21.60 8.11
N ALA A 548 -24.88 -21.76 8.36
CA ALA A 548 -25.82 -20.65 8.55
C ALA A 548 -25.62 -19.87 9.86
N SER A 549 -24.84 -20.40 10.81
CA SER A 549 -24.53 -19.74 12.08
C SER A 549 -23.45 -18.67 11.97
N LEU A 550 -22.68 -18.64 10.88
CA LEU A 550 -21.60 -17.67 10.69
C LEU A 550 -22.17 -16.25 10.54
N SER A 551 -21.82 -15.38 11.48
CA SER A 551 -22.09 -13.94 11.42
C SER A 551 -20.93 -13.16 10.82
N ASP A 552 -19.69 -13.62 11.07
CA ASP A 552 -18.48 -12.89 10.70
C ASP A 552 -17.40 -13.85 10.16
N ILE A 553 -16.86 -13.52 8.99
CA ILE A 553 -15.73 -14.20 8.36
C ILE A 553 -14.59 -13.20 8.24
N VAL A 554 -13.47 -13.50 8.89
CA VAL A 554 -12.28 -12.63 8.98
C VAL A 554 -11.19 -13.06 8.01
#